data_AF-A0A1P8V0W6-F1
#
_entry.id   AF-A0A1P8V0W6-F1
#
_cell.length_a   1.000
_cell.length_b   1.000
_cell.length_c   1.000
_cell.angle_alpha   90.00
_cell.angle_beta   90.00
_cell.angle_gamma   90.00
#
_symmetry.space_group_name_H-M   'P 1'
#
loop_
_entity.id
_entity.type
_entity.pdbx_description
1 polymer ?
#
loop_
_entity_poly.entity_id
_entity_poly.type
_entity_poly.pdbx_seq_one_letter_code
_entity_poly.pdbx_strand_id
1 'polypeptide(L)'
;MALMENVDETDLSHPIGWVFEQRARVAIAAMERRHFRAQYAPTKAAALQAILDLIPNDSSVFRTDSVTLDQLGFLPALRARGTNEIMYPQEKDGQGNNIHGDYDENKELYFKLQRDVFSADVYVTGANAITLGGQIMSTDGGGNRVAPMIFGPRKVILVAGVNKLVDDLDAAFRRIRQFCAPVNVKRHLDMHNRPWYGGLPCAETGVCSDCDHPRRICNYTAILENSLPRVADRINVILIGDNLGI
;
A
#
# COMPACT_ATOMS: atom_id res chain seq x y z
N MET A 1 39.02 10.51 13.81
CA MET A 1 37.91 9.63 14.25
C MET A 1 37.54 10.10 15.64
N ALA A 2 36.41 10.78 15.80
CA ALA A 2 35.93 11.09 17.15
C ALA A 2 35.58 9.75 17.81
N LEU A 3 36.20 9.46 18.96
CA LEU A 3 35.80 8.33 19.79
C LEU A 3 34.34 8.57 20.18
N MET A 4 33.43 7.65 19.79
CA MET A 4 32.04 7.74 20.20
C MET A 4 31.99 7.54 21.72
N GLU A 5 31.82 8.63 22.46
CA GLU A 5 31.56 8.58 23.89
C GLU A 5 30.18 7.93 24.10
N ASN A 6 30.17 6.82 24.86
CA ASN A 6 29.01 6.00 25.22
C ASN A 6 28.28 5.35 24.03
N VAL A 7 28.85 4.27 23.50
CA VAL A 7 28.13 3.35 22.61
C VAL A 7 27.14 2.53 23.44
N ASP A 8 25.84 2.75 23.24
CA ASP A 8 24.80 1.82 23.71
C ASP A 8 24.63 0.71 22.68
N GLU A 9 25.26 -0.43 22.91
CA GLU A 9 25.15 -1.60 22.02
C GLU A 9 23.74 -2.19 21.95
N THR A 10 22.81 -1.78 22.82
CA THR A 10 21.40 -2.22 22.80
C THR A 10 20.55 -1.38 21.84
N ASP A 11 20.98 -0.17 21.49
CA ASP A 11 20.33 0.64 20.47
C ASP A 11 20.82 0.26 19.07
N LEU A 12 20.12 -0.70 18.47
CA LEU A 12 20.38 -1.16 17.10
C LEU A 12 19.63 -0.34 16.03
N SER A 13 18.99 0.78 16.38
CA SER A 13 18.19 1.56 15.44
C SER A 13 19.00 2.02 14.22
N HIS A 14 20.21 2.51 14.44
CA HIS A 14 21.12 2.94 13.38
C HIS A 14 21.55 1.78 12.44
N PRO A 15 22.16 0.67 12.93
CA PRO A 15 22.55 -0.42 12.04
C PRO A 15 21.35 -1.09 11.34
N ILE A 16 20.19 -1.22 12.00
CA ILE A 16 18.96 -1.72 11.37
C ILE A 16 18.49 -0.78 10.26
N GLY A 17 18.45 0.53 10.53
CA GLY A 17 18.10 1.55 9.55
C GLY A 17 19.03 1.56 8.34
N TRP A 18 20.34 1.35 8.56
CA TRP A 18 21.30 1.19 7.47
C TRP A 18 20.98 -0.02 6.59
N VAL A 19 20.67 -1.20 7.18
CA VAL A 19 20.26 -2.39 6.41
C VAL A 19 19.01 -2.13 5.58
N PHE A 20 18.02 -1.46 6.17
CA PHE A 20 16.78 -1.06 5.49
C PHE A 20 17.04 -0.17 4.28
N GLU A 21 17.88 0.85 4.45
CA GLU A 21 18.29 1.73 3.37
C GLU A 21 19.03 0.97 2.25
N GLN A 22 19.98 0.09 2.60
CA GLN A 22 20.71 -0.69 1.59
C GLN A 22 19.78 -1.61 0.78
N ARG A 23 18.85 -2.30 1.45
CA ARG A 23 17.85 -3.14 0.77
C ARG A 23 16.93 -2.29 -0.12
N ALA A 24 16.51 -1.12 0.34
CA ALA A 24 15.70 -0.20 -0.46
C ALA A 24 16.45 0.27 -1.71
N ARG A 25 17.74 0.62 -1.59
CA ARG A 25 18.58 1.02 -2.73
C ARG A 25 18.70 -0.08 -3.79
N VAL A 26 18.85 -1.35 -3.38
CA VAL A 26 18.85 -2.50 -4.30
C VAL A 26 17.52 -2.59 -5.06
N ALA A 27 16.39 -2.53 -4.34
CA ALA A 27 15.07 -2.59 -4.96
C ALA A 27 14.80 -1.39 -5.89
N ILE A 28 15.21 -0.17 -5.52
CA ILE A 28 15.10 1.05 -6.34
C ILE A 28 15.83 0.87 -7.66
N ALA A 29 17.10 0.45 -7.62
CA ALA A 29 17.87 0.21 -8.84
C ALA A 29 17.23 -0.85 -9.75
N ALA A 30 16.57 -1.85 -9.17
CA ALA A 30 15.84 -2.87 -9.93
C ALA A 30 14.52 -2.34 -10.52
N MET A 31 13.78 -1.52 -9.78
CA MET A 31 12.55 -0.85 -10.22
C MET A 31 12.81 0.12 -11.38
N GLU A 32 13.92 0.85 -11.35
CA GLU A 32 14.30 1.77 -12.43
C GLU A 32 14.56 1.04 -13.75
N ARG A 33 15.18 -0.15 -13.71
CA ARG A 33 15.35 -1.02 -14.89
C ARG A 33 14.00 -1.54 -15.44
N ARG A 34 12.96 -1.51 -14.62
CA ARG A 34 11.57 -1.85 -14.95
C ARG A 34 10.71 -0.62 -15.24
N HIS A 35 11.35 0.52 -15.51
CA HIS A 35 10.70 1.78 -15.88
C HIS A 35 9.68 2.26 -14.84
N PHE A 36 9.89 1.92 -13.58
CA PHE A 36 9.22 2.55 -12.45
C PHE A 36 10.13 3.66 -11.89
N ARG A 37 9.55 4.78 -11.47
CA ARG A 37 10.27 5.74 -10.63
C ARG A 37 10.23 5.26 -9.19
N ALA A 38 11.35 5.32 -8.48
CA ALA A 38 11.40 4.93 -7.09
C ALA A 38 12.35 5.81 -6.29
N GLN A 39 12.00 6.07 -5.03
CA GLN A 39 12.81 6.84 -4.09
C GLN A 39 12.73 6.27 -2.68
N TYR A 40 13.77 6.54 -1.88
CA TYR A 40 13.82 6.16 -0.47
C TYR A 40 13.53 7.38 0.41
N ALA A 41 12.65 7.20 1.39
CA ALA A 41 12.34 8.17 2.42
C ALA A 41 12.73 7.59 3.79
N PRO A 42 13.73 8.16 4.50
CA PRO A 42 14.24 7.59 5.74
C PRO A 42 13.24 7.66 6.91
N THR A 43 12.25 8.53 6.83
CA THR A 43 11.27 8.76 7.91
C THR A 43 9.85 8.90 7.35
N LYS A 44 8.85 8.73 8.22
CA LYS A 44 7.43 8.99 7.91
C LYS A 44 7.20 10.41 7.39
N ALA A 45 7.86 11.40 8.00
CA ALA A 45 7.73 12.80 7.59
C ALA A 45 8.30 13.03 6.18
N ALA A 46 9.49 12.49 5.89
CA ALA A 46 10.08 12.56 4.55
C ALA A 46 9.21 11.84 3.51
N ALA A 47 8.61 10.71 3.88
CA ALA A 47 7.70 9.97 2.99
C ALA A 47 6.44 10.76 2.70
N LEU A 48 5.81 11.36 3.73
CA LEU A 48 4.62 12.20 3.56
C LEU A 48 4.90 13.37 2.62
N GLN A 49 6.01 14.09 2.84
CA GLN A 49 6.40 15.21 1.99
C GLN A 49 6.61 14.74 0.54
N ALA A 50 7.36 13.65 0.34
CA ALA A 50 7.61 13.09 -0.99
C ALA A 50 6.33 12.67 -1.72
N ILE A 51 5.29 12.20 -1.01
CA ILE A 51 3.98 11.91 -1.61
C ILE A 51 3.31 13.22 -2.06
N LEU A 52 3.30 14.25 -1.22
CA LEU A 52 2.66 15.53 -1.50
C LEU A 52 3.32 16.26 -2.69
N ASP A 53 4.65 16.19 -2.79
CA ASP A 53 5.42 16.79 -3.87
C ASP A 53 5.11 16.17 -5.24
N LEU A 54 4.74 14.89 -5.27
CA LEU A 54 4.33 14.19 -6.49
C LEU A 54 2.90 14.52 -6.94
N ILE A 55 2.07 15.07 -6.05
CA ILE A 55 0.67 15.42 -6.31
C ILE A 55 0.60 16.87 -6.81
N PRO A 56 0.16 17.11 -8.06
CA PRO A 56 -0.07 18.46 -8.56
C PRO A 56 -1.13 19.21 -7.73
N ASN A 57 -1.05 20.55 -7.69
CA ASN A 57 -2.19 21.35 -7.21
C ASN A 57 -3.37 21.16 -8.17
N ASP A 58 -4.59 21.37 -7.67
CA ASP A 58 -5.84 21.39 -8.45
C ASP A 58 -6.15 20.09 -9.22
N SER A 59 -5.46 18.99 -8.88
CA SER A 59 -5.71 17.66 -9.44
C SER A 59 -6.65 16.83 -8.56
N SER A 60 -7.39 15.92 -9.19
CA SER A 60 -8.16 14.89 -8.50
C SER A 60 -7.24 13.76 -8.00
N VAL A 61 -7.40 13.41 -6.72
CA VAL A 61 -6.60 12.41 -6.02
C VAL A 61 -7.50 11.30 -5.52
N PHE A 62 -7.38 10.14 -6.14
CA PHE A 62 -8.05 8.93 -5.69
C PHE A 62 -7.16 8.14 -4.74
N ARG A 63 -7.71 7.75 -3.60
CA ARG A 63 -7.06 6.86 -2.65
C ARG A 63 -7.96 5.65 -2.39
N THR A 64 -7.34 4.48 -2.33
CA THR A 64 -7.96 3.28 -1.74
C THR A 64 -7.48 3.03 -0.32
N ASP A 65 -8.21 2.20 0.42
CA ASP A 65 -7.82 1.65 1.73
C ASP A 65 -6.33 1.27 1.79
N SER A 66 -5.59 1.94 2.69
CA SER A 66 -4.16 1.73 2.87
C SER A 66 -3.71 2.16 4.26
N VAL A 67 -3.48 1.20 5.14
CA VAL A 67 -2.99 1.44 6.51
C VAL A 67 -1.66 2.20 6.51
N THR A 68 -0.80 1.96 5.50
CA THR A 68 0.46 2.71 5.33
C THR A 68 0.19 4.20 5.16
N LEU A 69 -0.77 4.59 4.30
CA LEU A 69 -1.13 6.00 4.10
C LEU A 69 -1.84 6.60 5.34
N ASP A 70 -2.62 5.79 6.08
CA ASP A 70 -3.25 6.24 7.33
C ASP A 70 -2.18 6.54 8.40
N GLN A 71 -1.21 5.64 8.57
CA GLN A 71 -0.08 5.79 9.49
C GLN A 71 0.86 6.95 9.13
N LEU A 72 0.86 7.39 7.88
CA LEU A 72 1.58 8.57 7.42
C LEU A 72 0.82 9.88 7.67
N GLY A 73 -0.47 9.82 7.99
CA GLY A 73 -1.31 11.04 8.07
C GLY A 73 -1.57 11.69 6.70
N PHE A 74 -1.56 10.89 5.62
CA PHE A 74 -1.69 11.40 4.25
C PHE A 74 -2.99 12.19 4.02
N LEU A 75 -4.14 11.62 4.39
CA LEU A 75 -5.43 12.24 4.13
C LEU A 75 -5.61 13.57 4.89
N PRO A 76 -5.31 13.67 6.20
CA PRO A 76 -5.28 14.95 6.91
C PRO A 76 -4.37 16.00 6.26
N ALA A 77 -3.15 15.60 5.84
CA ALA A 77 -2.21 16.52 5.21
C ALA A 77 -2.70 17.03 3.85
N LEU A 78 -3.27 16.15 3.03
CA LEU A 78 -3.82 16.53 1.73
C LEU A 78 -5.05 17.44 1.88
N ARG A 79 -5.91 17.19 2.88
CA ARG A 79 -7.03 18.08 3.23
C ARG A 79 -6.55 19.45 3.67
N ALA A 80 -5.51 19.50 4.51
CA ALA A 80 -4.94 20.76 4.99
C ALA A 80 -4.31 21.59 3.85
N ARG A 81 -3.76 20.93 2.82
CA ARG A 81 -3.28 21.60 1.59
C ARG A 81 -4.40 22.33 0.86
N GLY A 82 -5.62 21.77 0.84
CA GLY A 82 -6.84 22.46 0.40
C GLY A 82 -6.99 22.70 -1.10
N THR A 83 -6.04 22.25 -1.94
CA THR A 83 -6.04 22.49 -3.39
C THR A 83 -6.48 21.28 -4.22
N ASN A 84 -6.77 20.14 -3.62
CA ASN A 84 -7.02 18.89 -4.35
C ASN A 84 -8.45 18.40 -4.15
N GLU A 85 -9.06 17.90 -5.22
CA GLU A 85 -10.28 17.10 -5.10
C GLU A 85 -9.91 15.71 -4.59
N ILE A 86 -10.50 15.28 -3.47
CA ILE A 86 -10.17 14.01 -2.82
C ILE A 86 -11.29 13.01 -3.04
N MET A 87 -10.95 11.85 -3.59
CA MET A 87 -11.88 10.74 -3.83
C MET A 87 -11.46 9.56 -2.95
N TYR A 88 -12.26 9.22 -1.94
CA TYR A 88 -11.96 8.14 -1.00
C TYR A 88 -13.20 7.27 -0.69
N PRO A 89 -13.52 6.29 -1.56
CA PRO A 89 -14.72 5.46 -1.40
C PRO A 89 -14.76 4.54 -0.18
N GLN A 90 -13.64 4.38 0.53
CA GLN A 90 -13.55 3.60 1.77
C GLN A 90 -13.34 4.49 3.00
N GLU A 91 -13.65 5.78 2.90
CA GLU A 91 -13.61 6.66 4.06
C GLU A 91 -14.52 6.12 5.18
N LYS A 92 -13.98 6.09 6.39
CA LYS A 92 -14.67 5.57 7.56
C LYS A 92 -15.03 6.69 8.51
N ASP A 93 -16.17 6.52 9.18
CA ASP A 93 -16.53 7.32 10.33
C ASP A 93 -15.62 6.99 11.55
N GLY A 94 -15.82 7.71 12.65
CA GLY A 94 -15.09 7.47 13.91
C GLY A 94 -15.42 6.13 14.60
N GLN A 95 -16.36 5.36 14.05
CA GLN A 95 -16.81 4.06 14.55
C GLN A 95 -16.34 2.89 13.65
N GLY A 96 -15.66 3.19 12.54
CA GLY A 96 -15.12 2.20 11.61
C GLY A 96 -16.07 1.78 10.48
N ASN A 97 -17.24 2.42 10.33
CA ASN A 97 -18.18 2.16 9.24
C ASN A 97 -17.85 3.01 8.01
N ASN A 98 -18.13 2.52 6.81
CA ASN A 98 -17.92 3.30 5.58
C ASN A 98 -18.95 4.44 5.48
N ILE A 99 -18.50 5.68 5.31
CA ILE A 99 -19.38 6.87 5.24
C ILE A 99 -20.27 6.87 3.99
N HIS A 100 -19.86 6.15 2.94
CA HIS A 100 -20.61 6.02 1.69
C HIS A 100 -21.54 4.81 1.67
N GLY A 101 -21.64 4.12 2.80
CA GLY A 101 -22.34 2.85 2.93
C GLY A 101 -21.48 1.65 2.52
N ASP A 102 -21.89 0.49 2.99
CA ASP A 102 -21.22 -0.77 2.68
C ASP A 102 -21.70 -1.38 1.37
N TYR A 103 -20.90 -2.33 0.85
CA TYR A 103 -21.22 -3.10 -0.35
C TYR A 103 -22.65 -3.67 -0.31
N ASP A 104 -23.07 -4.22 0.83
CA ASP A 104 -24.38 -4.86 0.97
C ASP A 104 -25.55 -3.87 1.04
N GLU A 105 -25.30 -2.59 1.34
CA GLU A 105 -26.33 -1.54 1.44
C GLU A 105 -26.65 -0.92 0.08
N ASN A 106 -25.62 -0.62 -0.72
CA ASN A 106 -25.80 -0.07 -2.07
C ASN A 106 -24.68 -0.51 -3.03
N LYS A 107 -24.85 -1.70 -3.61
CA LYS A 107 -23.88 -2.31 -4.53
C LYS A 107 -23.55 -1.43 -5.73
N GLU A 108 -24.56 -0.79 -6.31
CA GLU A 108 -24.38 0.05 -7.50
C GLU A 108 -23.52 1.28 -7.18
N LEU A 109 -23.84 2.00 -6.10
CA LEU A 109 -23.05 3.12 -5.63
C LEU A 109 -21.63 2.69 -5.26
N TYR A 110 -21.48 1.58 -4.53
CA TYR A 110 -20.18 1.04 -4.16
C TYR A 110 -19.30 0.83 -5.41
N PHE A 111 -19.78 0.09 -6.41
CA PHE A 111 -19.00 -0.16 -7.63
C PHE A 111 -18.80 1.08 -8.49
N LYS A 112 -19.74 2.05 -8.47
CA LYS A 112 -19.55 3.34 -9.13
C LYS A 112 -18.36 4.07 -8.50
N LEU A 113 -18.38 4.28 -7.19
CA LEU A 113 -17.32 5.00 -6.47
C LEU A 113 -15.95 4.33 -6.64
N GLN A 114 -15.88 2.99 -6.65
CA GLN A 114 -14.62 2.29 -6.93
C GLN A 114 -14.11 2.53 -8.36
N ARG A 115 -15.01 2.63 -9.34
CA ARG A 115 -14.65 2.87 -10.75
C ARG A 115 -14.24 4.31 -11.02
N ASP A 116 -14.64 5.25 -10.18
CA ASP A 116 -14.28 6.66 -10.35
C ASP A 116 -12.75 6.88 -10.30
N VAL A 117 -11.96 5.92 -9.79
CA VAL A 117 -10.49 5.92 -9.89
C VAL A 117 -10.00 6.08 -11.33
N PHE A 118 -10.71 5.56 -12.34
CA PHE A 118 -10.30 5.66 -13.74
C PHE A 118 -10.47 7.07 -14.33
N SER A 119 -11.19 7.94 -13.63
CA SER A 119 -11.37 9.35 -13.99
C SER A 119 -10.43 10.29 -13.21
N ALA A 120 -9.69 9.78 -12.23
CA ALA A 120 -8.79 10.60 -11.41
C ALA A 120 -7.46 10.90 -12.11
N ASP A 121 -6.81 12.00 -11.72
CA ASP A 121 -5.49 12.39 -12.22
C ASP A 121 -4.38 11.59 -11.53
N VAL A 122 -4.52 11.41 -10.22
CA VAL A 122 -3.55 10.73 -9.36
C VAL A 122 -4.21 9.61 -8.58
N TYR A 123 -3.61 8.41 -8.61
CA TYR A 123 -3.97 7.30 -7.73
C TYR A 123 -2.89 7.06 -6.68
N VAL A 124 -3.26 7.06 -5.40
CA VAL A 124 -2.33 6.81 -4.28
C VAL A 124 -2.75 5.54 -3.54
N THR A 125 -1.83 4.57 -3.42
CA THR A 125 -2.10 3.30 -2.74
C THR A 125 -0.84 2.69 -2.14
N GLY A 126 -1.01 1.59 -1.40
CA GLY A 126 0.11 0.77 -0.93
C GLY A 126 0.24 -0.53 -1.72
N ALA A 127 1.40 -1.17 -1.61
CA ALA A 127 1.63 -2.54 -2.09
C ALA A 127 1.60 -3.55 -0.93
N ASN A 128 1.40 -4.83 -1.23
CA ASN A 128 1.54 -5.91 -0.24
C ASN A 128 2.99 -6.37 -0.11
N ALA A 129 3.71 -6.45 -1.24
CA ALA A 129 5.10 -6.83 -1.30
C ALA A 129 5.81 -6.16 -2.50
N ILE A 130 7.10 -5.91 -2.35
CA ILE A 130 7.99 -5.47 -3.42
C ILE A 130 9.23 -6.36 -3.37
N THR A 131 9.59 -6.98 -4.49
CA THR A 131 10.77 -7.84 -4.53
C THR A 131 12.06 -7.01 -4.62
N LEU A 132 13.18 -7.54 -4.15
CA LEU A 132 14.51 -6.94 -4.42
C LEU A 132 14.82 -6.89 -5.92
N GLY A 133 14.16 -7.75 -6.72
CA GLY A 133 14.16 -7.71 -8.18
C GLY A 133 13.30 -6.59 -8.79
N GLY A 134 12.64 -5.77 -7.98
CA GLY A 134 11.87 -4.59 -8.41
C GLY A 134 10.45 -4.87 -8.91
N GLN A 135 9.93 -6.09 -8.71
CA GLN A 135 8.52 -6.38 -9.00
C GLN A 135 7.63 -5.89 -7.86
N ILE A 136 6.46 -5.36 -8.21
CA ILE A 136 5.48 -4.90 -7.23
C ILE A 136 4.30 -5.86 -7.25
N MET A 137 3.94 -6.40 -6.09
CA MET A 137 2.87 -7.37 -5.95
C MET A 137 1.80 -6.87 -5.00
N SER A 138 0.55 -6.93 -5.47
CA SER A 138 -0.63 -6.56 -4.71
C SER A 138 -1.73 -7.60 -4.92
N THR A 139 -2.41 -7.95 -3.82
CA THR A 139 -3.55 -8.85 -3.80
C THR A 139 -4.77 -8.16 -3.21
N ASP A 140 -5.92 -8.36 -3.82
CA ASP A 140 -7.15 -7.67 -3.50
C ASP A 140 -8.38 -8.59 -3.56
N GLY A 141 -9.42 -8.23 -2.83
CA GLY A 141 -10.67 -8.99 -2.78
C GLY A 141 -11.57 -8.69 -3.97
N GLY A 142 -11.78 -7.41 -4.25
CA GLY A 142 -12.64 -6.91 -5.32
C GLY A 142 -11.89 -6.49 -6.60
N GLY A 143 -10.57 -6.46 -6.56
CA GLY A 143 -9.73 -6.05 -7.70
C GLY A 143 -9.64 -4.53 -7.90
N ASN A 144 -10.39 -3.75 -7.13
CA ASN A 144 -10.49 -2.29 -7.23
C ASN A 144 -9.18 -1.57 -6.88
N ARG A 145 -8.25 -2.20 -6.17
CA ARG A 145 -6.90 -1.66 -5.93
C ARG A 145 -5.92 -2.02 -7.04
N VAL A 146 -5.96 -3.25 -7.54
CA VAL A 146 -4.96 -3.76 -8.49
C VAL A 146 -5.23 -3.30 -9.92
N ALA A 147 -6.49 -3.17 -10.33
CA ALA A 147 -6.85 -2.70 -11.66
C ALA A 147 -6.31 -1.29 -11.98
N PRO A 148 -6.46 -0.26 -11.11
CA PRO A 148 -5.93 1.07 -11.39
C PRO A 148 -4.40 1.14 -11.37
N MET A 149 -3.71 0.22 -10.68
CA MET A 149 -2.24 0.11 -10.80
C MET A 149 -1.82 -0.24 -12.23
N ILE A 150 -2.60 -1.08 -12.92
CA ILE A 150 -2.32 -1.56 -14.27
C ILE A 150 -2.72 -0.51 -15.34
N PHE A 151 -3.98 -0.05 -15.32
CA PHE A 151 -4.55 0.79 -16.39
C PHE A 151 -5.23 2.09 -15.91
N GLY A 152 -5.20 2.37 -14.61
CA GLY A 152 -5.82 3.56 -14.02
C GLY A 152 -5.05 4.87 -14.30
N PRO A 153 -5.11 5.84 -13.38
CA PRO A 153 -4.62 7.21 -13.58
C PRO A 153 -3.24 7.38 -14.20
N ARG A 154 -3.02 8.56 -14.80
CA ARG A 154 -1.75 8.94 -15.45
C ARG A 154 -0.58 9.00 -14.47
N LYS A 155 -0.86 9.22 -13.17
CA LYS A 155 0.11 9.11 -12.09
C LYS A 155 -0.39 8.14 -11.03
N VAL A 156 0.42 7.13 -10.74
CA VAL A 156 0.19 6.17 -9.65
C VAL A 156 1.33 6.29 -8.67
N ILE A 157 1.00 6.55 -7.41
CA ILE A 157 1.95 6.66 -6.30
C ILE A 157 1.74 5.47 -5.38
N LEU A 158 2.78 4.67 -5.23
CA LEU A 158 2.83 3.47 -4.40
C LEU A 158 3.71 3.74 -3.18
N VAL A 159 3.17 3.50 -2.00
CA VAL A 159 3.92 3.62 -0.75
C VAL A 159 4.13 2.26 -0.10
N ALA A 160 5.33 2.00 0.38
CA ALA A 160 5.65 0.75 1.06
C ALA A 160 6.72 0.98 2.13
N GLY A 161 6.47 0.48 3.34
CA GLY A 161 7.52 0.35 4.33
C GLY A 161 8.53 -0.73 3.92
N VAL A 162 9.75 -0.64 4.44
CA VAL A 162 10.82 -1.62 4.19
C VAL A 162 10.45 -3.03 4.66
N ASN A 163 9.52 -3.18 5.61
CA ASN A 163 8.92 -4.47 5.99
C ASN A 163 8.20 -5.20 4.84
N LYS A 164 7.94 -4.51 3.72
CA LYS A 164 7.30 -5.09 2.52
C LYS A 164 8.32 -5.51 1.45
N LEU A 165 9.61 -5.27 1.66
CA LEU A 165 10.67 -5.74 0.78
C LEU A 165 10.95 -7.22 1.02
N VAL A 166 10.81 -8.03 -0.02
CA VAL A 166 11.03 -9.47 -0.01
C VAL A 166 12.04 -9.86 -1.07
N ASP A 167 12.65 -11.03 -0.95
CA ASP A 167 13.76 -11.38 -1.84
C ASP A 167 13.27 -11.68 -3.28
N ASP A 168 12.13 -12.38 -3.42
CA ASP A 168 11.57 -12.81 -4.70
C ASP A 168 10.03 -12.89 -4.69
N LEU A 169 9.44 -13.32 -5.81
CA LEU A 169 7.98 -13.47 -5.95
C LEU A 169 7.42 -14.58 -5.06
N ASP A 170 8.16 -15.67 -4.82
CA ASP A 170 7.68 -16.73 -3.94
C ASP A 170 7.60 -16.25 -2.49
N ALA A 171 8.57 -15.46 -2.05
CA ALA A 171 8.54 -14.76 -0.77
C ALA A 171 7.39 -13.75 -0.70
N ALA A 172 7.07 -13.08 -1.80
CA ALA A 172 5.91 -12.19 -1.89
C ALA A 172 4.58 -12.95 -1.73
N PHE A 173 4.40 -14.08 -2.43
CA PHE A 173 3.24 -14.96 -2.26
C PHE A 173 3.13 -15.48 -0.83
N ARG A 174 4.23 -15.95 -0.23
CA ARG A 174 4.27 -16.40 1.17
C ARG A 174 3.86 -15.29 2.12
N ARG A 175 4.44 -14.09 1.98
CA ARG A 175 4.07 -12.91 2.77
C ARG A 175 2.58 -12.61 2.69
N ILE A 176 2.02 -12.58 1.48
CA ILE A 176 0.59 -12.27 1.29
C ILE A 176 -0.29 -13.31 1.97
N ARG A 177 -0.01 -14.60 1.73
CA ARG A 177 -0.82 -15.71 2.25
C ARG A 177 -0.69 -15.84 3.77
N GLN A 178 0.52 -15.75 4.31
CA GLN A 178 0.80 -16.07 5.71
C GLN A 178 0.71 -14.86 6.63
N PHE A 179 0.78 -13.64 6.11
CA PHE A 179 0.77 -12.43 6.92
C PHE A 179 -0.29 -11.42 6.47
N CYS A 180 -0.21 -10.91 5.23
CA CYS A 180 -1.06 -9.79 4.82
C CYS A 180 -2.57 -10.14 4.86
N ALA A 181 -2.97 -11.26 4.26
CA ALA A 181 -4.37 -11.66 4.20
C ALA A 181 -4.93 -12.02 5.59
N PRO A 182 -4.30 -12.88 6.41
CA PRO A 182 -4.77 -13.18 7.77
C PRO A 182 -4.89 -11.92 8.64
N VAL A 183 -3.87 -11.05 8.64
CA VAL A 183 -3.91 -9.80 9.42
C VAL A 183 -5.03 -8.89 8.93
N ASN A 184 -5.23 -8.77 7.61
CA ASN A 184 -6.30 -7.92 7.08
C ASN A 184 -7.70 -8.49 7.42
N VAL A 185 -7.88 -9.80 7.33
CA VAL A 185 -9.13 -10.49 7.72
C VAL A 185 -9.43 -10.21 9.19
N LYS A 186 -8.44 -10.41 10.07
CA LYS A 186 -8.58 -10.15 11.51
C LYS A 186 -8.88 -8.68 11.79
N ARG A 187 -8.22 -7.76 11.09
CA ARG A 187 -8.51 -6.31 11.13
C ARG A 187 -9.96 -5.99 10.76
N HIS A 188 -10.50 -6.60 9.70
CA HIS A 188 -11.91 -6.38 9.32
C HIS A 188 -12.90 -6.95 10.35
N LEU A 189 -12.58 -8.09 10.95
CA LEU A 189 -13.39 -8.68 12.02
C LEU A 189 -13.41 -7.81 13.27
N ASP A 190 -12.23 -7.44 13.76
CA ASP A 190 -12.07 -6.81 15.06
C ASP A 190 -12.33 -5.29 15.03
N MET A 191 -12.11 -4.63 13.88
CA MET A 191 -12.10 -3.15 13.81
C MET A 191 -13.15 -2.55 12.85
N HIS A 192 -13.76 -3.33 11.96
CA HIS A 192 -14.73 -2.80 10.98
C HIS A 192 -16.11 -3.46 11.08
N ASN A 193 -16.37 -4.23 12.14
CA ASN A 193 -17.64 -4.90 12.36
C ASN A 193 -18.10 -5.73 11.14
N ARG A 194 -17.21 -6.61 10.64
CA ARG A 194 -17.45 -7.49 9.48
C ARG A 194 -17.48 -8.96 9.91
N PRO A 195 -18.49 -9.39 10.70
CA PRO A 195 -18.49 -10.72 11.33
C PRO A 195 -18.47 -11.88 10.32
N TRP A 196 -18.93 -11.66 9.09
CA TRP A 196 -18.91 -12.67 8.03
C TRP A 196 -17.52 -13.10 7.57
N TYR A 197 -16.47 -12.33 7.87
CA TYR A 197 -15.09 -12.78 7.65
C TYR A 197 -14.65 -13.87 8.66
N GLY A 198 -15.42 -14.11 9.72
CA GLY A 198 -15.08 -15.04 10.81
C GLY A 198 -15.01 -16.49 10.36
N GLY A 199 -15.78 -16.87 9.34
CA GLY A 199 -15.75 -18.22 8.76
C GLY A 199 -14.59 -18.49 7.80
N LEU A 200 -13.68 -17.53 7.60
CA LEU A 200 -12.47 -17.78 6.82
C LEU A 200 -11.49 -18.64 7.64
N PRO A 201 -10.88 -19.70 7.08
CA PRO A 201 -9.93 -20.53 7.81
C PRO A 201 -8.75 -19.74 8.41
N CYS A 202 -8.29 -18.69 7.72
CA CYS A 202 -7.22 -17.82 8.21
C CYS A 202 -7.66 -16.85 9.32
N ALA A 203 -8.96 -16.58 9.47
CA ALA A 203 -9.49 -15.82 10.61
C ALA A 203 -9.40 -16.62 11.90
N GLU A 204 -9.69 -17.92 11.81
CA GLU A 204 -9.74 -18.84 12.96
C GLU A 204 -8.34 -19.31 13.36
N THR A 205 -7.51 -19.69 12.38
CA THR A 205 -6.23 -20.37 12.62
C THR A 205 -5.01 -19.46 12.50
N GLY A 206 -5.15 -18.29 11.85
CA GLY A 206 -4.02 -17.46 11.44
C GLY A 206 -3.19 -18.05 10.29
N VAL A 207 -3.53 -19.23 9.79
CA VAL A 207 -2.81 -19.95 8.74
C VAL A 207 -3.63 -19.97 7.45
N CYS A 208 -2.98 -19.71 6.32
CA CYS A 208 -3.61 -19.83 5.02
C CYS A 208 -3.71 -21.29 4.59
N SER A 209 -4.92 -21.75 4.29
CA SER A 209 -5.20 -23.08 3.73
C SER A 209 -5.50 -23.06 2.23
N ASP A 210 -5.17 -21.95 1.55
CA ASP A 210 -5.57 -21.65 0.16
C ASP A 210 -7.05 -21.95 -0.14
N CYS A 211 -7.93 -21.42 0.72
CA CYS A 211 -9.36 -21.69 0.66
C CYS A 211 -10.05 -21.14 -0.59
N ASP A 212 -11.20 -21.72 -0.93
CA ASP A 212 -12.17 -21.25 -1.93
C ASP A 212 -13.40 -20.57 -1.30
N HIS A 213 -13.32 -20.21 -0.01
CA HIS A 213 -14.44 -19.68 0.75
C HIS A 213 -15.10 -18.48 0.05
N PRO A 214 -16.44 -18.36 0.00
CA PRO A 214 -17.15 -17.31 -0.76
C PRO A 214 -16.82 -15.87 -0.34
N ARG A 215 -16.29 -15.67 0.86
CA ARG A 215 -15.83 -14.38 1.40
C ARG A 215 -14.31 -14.21 1.36
N ARG A 216 -13.57 -15.00 0.56
CA ARG A 216 -12.11 -14.88 0.39
C ARG A 216 -11.75 -13.42 0.06
N ILE A 217 -10.81 -12.85 0.80
CA ILE A 217 -10.37 -11.46 0.59
C ILE A 217 -9.16 -11.35 -0.37
N CYS A 218 -8.53 -12.47 -0.70
CA CYS A 218 -7.30 -12.54 -1.49
C CYS A 218 -7.56 -13.22 -2.85
N ASN A 219 -8.41 -12.62 -3.68
CA ASN A 219 -8.88 -13.20 -4.95
C ASN A 219 -8.00 -12.80 -6.14
N TYR A 220 -7.77 -11.49 -6.30
CA TYR A 220 -7.09 -10.93 -7.46
C TYR A 220 -5.66 -10.58 -7.09
N THR A 221 -4.70 -11.22 -7.72
CA THR A 221 -3.28 -10.92 -7.52
C THR A 221 -2.70 -10.34 -8.81
N ALA A 222 -2.11 -9.15 -8.70
CA ALA A 222 -1.40 -8.51 -9.79
C ALA A 222 0.08 -8.39 -9.46
N ILE A 223 0.90 -8.67 -10.46
CA ILE A 223 2.34 -8.46 -10.43
C ILE A 223 2.67 -7.44 -11.51
N LEU A 224 3.16 -6.27 -11.11
CA LEU A 224 3.67 -5.27 -12.03
C LEU A 224 5.12 -5.66 -12.33
N GLU A 225 5.30 -6.34 -13.46
CA GLU A 225 6.62 -6.77 -13.95
C GLU A 225 7.40 -5.61 -14.56
N ASN A 226 6.76 -4.74 -15.34
CA ASN A 226 7.44 -3.65 -16.04
C ASN A 226 6.44 -2.53 -16.38
N SER A 227 6.92 -1.32 -16.59
CA SER A 227 6.16 -0.24 -17.23
C SER A 227 6.63 -0.03 -18.67
N LEU A 228 5.74 0.47 -19.53
CA LEU A 228 6.15 0.85 -20.88
C LEU A 228 7.13 2.03 -20.79
N PRO A 229 8.29 1.99 -21.46
CA PRO A 229 9.29 3.07 -21.40
C PRO A 229 8.74 4.46 -21.72
N ARG A 230 7.75 4.54 -22.64
CA ARG A 230 7.10 5.80 -23.05
C ARG A 230 6.23 6.45 -21.96
N VAL A 231 5.97 5.76 -20.85
CA VAL A 231 5.21 6.24 -19.69
C VAL A 231 5.93 5.87 -18.38
N ALA A 232 7.27 5.88 -18.40
CA ALA A 232 8.11 5.49 -17.26
C ALA A 232 7.94 6.39 -16.01
N ASP A 233 7.24 7.51 -16.13
CA ASP A 233 6.90 8.45 -15.05
C ASP A 233 5.51 8.20 -14.43
N ARG A 234 4.74 7.24 -14.96
CA ARG A 234 3.40 6.90 -14.46
C ARG A 234 3.46 6.26 -13.07
N ILE A 235 4.25 5.20 -12.88
CA ILE A 235 4.37 4.48 -11.60
C ILE A 235 5.51 5.07 -10.78
N ASN A 236 5.18 5.62 -9.62
CA ASN A 236 6.12 6.23 -8.68
C ASN A 236 6.05 5.47 -7.35
N VAL A 237 7.19 5.01 -6.83
CA VAL A 237 7.28 4.20 -5.62
C VAL A 237 8.07 4.94 -4.55
N ILE A 238 7.53 4.99 -3.34
CA ILE A 238 8.20 5.55 -2.16
C ILE A 238 8.42 4.42 -1.17
N LEU A 239 9.69 4.02 -1.01
CA LEU A 239 10.13 3.07 0.01
C LEU A 239 10.46 3.83 1.29
N ILE A 240 9.83 3.42 2.39
CA ILE A 240 9.87 4.14 3.66
C ILE A 240 10.72 3.35 4.63
N GLY A 241 11.74 3.97 5.23
CA GLY A 241 12.67 3.38 6.20
C GLY A 241 12.06 2.91 7.53
N ASP A 242 10.74 2.76 7.58
CA ASP A 242 9.95 2.36 8.74
C ASP A 242 9.09 1.13 8.42
N ASN A 243 8.73 0.39 9.47
CA ASN A 243 7.79 -0.71 9.37
C ASN A 243 6.34 -0.17 9.36
N LEU A 244 5.75 -0.08 8.17
CA LEU A 244 4.42 0.50 7.98
C LEU A 244 3.45 -0.43 7.25
N GLY A 245 2.20 -0.38 7.68
CA GLY A 245 1.09 -1.15 7.17
C GLY A 245 1.29 -2.65 7.28
N ILE A 246 0.58 -3.36 6.42
CA ILE A 246 0.57 -4.82 6.30
C ILE A 246 0.88 -5.24 4.88
#